data_AF-A0A5C6UY73-F1
#
_entry.id   AF-A0A5C6UY73-F1
#
_cell.length_a   1.000
_cell.length_b   1.000
_cell.length_c   1.000
_cell.angle_alpha   90.00
_cell.angle_beta   90.00
_cell.angle_gamma   90.00
#
_symmetry.space_group_name_H-M   'P 1'
#
loop_
_entity.id
_entity.type
_entity.pdbx_description
1 polymer ?
#
loop_
_entity_poly.entity_id
_entity_poly.type
_entity_poly.pdbx_seq_one_letter_code
_entity_poly.pdbx_strand_id
1 'polypeptide(L)'
;MGGRTLRNLTHFLLLDVARHGQCLTTGGSSPSPGRKVPRTGLLRQQSPQWHCSEDSPACRSNQQGKTLRQRDLDLHTEDIMGAWGHEPFSNDHAMDWLHEMLDAEDDEPLIEALGEIAGAEPDEYLDADLGSIALAAAALIAALGGSALTQLPEALVEWIDDQDGEVITELYEKHAPVARAAVVRVRVNSELAELWEESDDARAWLQSLDELEAALSRAE
;
A
#
# COMPACT_ATOMS: atom_id res chain seq x y z
N MET A 1 -42.51 26.22 -18.88
CA MET A 1 -43.54 25.73 -19.81
C MET A 1 -42.87 24.82 -20.83
N GLY A 2 -43.25 23.53 -20.86
CA GLY A 2 -42.86 22.49 -21.84
C GLY A 2 -41.41 21.99 -21.72
N GLY A 3 -41.09 20.74 -21.33
CA GLY A 3 -41.67 19.44 -21.70
C GLY A 3 -41.10 19.01 -23.06
N ARG A 4 -40.58 17.80 -23.33
CA ARG A 4 -40.70 16.43 -22.78
C ARG A 4 -39.52 15.61 -23.37
N THR A 5 -38.76 14.84 -22.60
CA THR A 5 -38.91 13.38 -22.28
C THR A 5 -38.41 12.41 -23.37
N LEU A 6 -37.77 11.31 -22.90
CA LEU A 6 -37.60 9.95 -23.49
C LEU A 6 -36.26 9.72 -24.23
N ARG A 7 -35.48 8.66 -24.03
CA ARG A 7 -35.78 7.31 -23.51
C ARG A 7 -34.49 6.57 -23.11
N ASN A 8 -34.59 5.85 -21.99
CA ASN A 8 -33.77 4.68 -21.62
C ASN A 8 -33.67 3.64 -22.74
N LEU A 9 -32.49 3.05 -22.92
CA LEU A 9 -32.33 1.72 -23.51
C LEU A 9 -31.31 0.91 -22.68
N THR A 10 -31.83 0.29 -21.64
CA THR A 10 -31.26 -0.84 -20.93
C THR A 10 -31.30 -2.04 -21.88
N HIS A 11 -30.16 -2.66 -22.18
CA HIS A 11 -30.15 -3.97 -22.84
C HIS A 11 -29.48 -5.00 -21.92
N PHE A 12 -30.33 -5.64 -21.13
CA PHE A 12 -30.09 -6.89 -20.43
C PHE A 12 -29.82 -8.00 -21.45
N LEU A 13 -28.70 -8.71 -21.33
CA LEU A 13 -28.55 -10.06 -21.87
C LEU A 13 -28.11 -10.98 -20.72
N LEU A 14 -29.11 -11.60 -20.09
CA LEU A 14 -28.96 -12.84 -19.35
C LEU A 14 -28.53 -13.94 -20.33
N LEU A 15 -27.41 -14.59 -20.06
CA LEU A 15 -27.14 -15.95 -20.52
C LEU A 15 -26.99 -16.86 -19.30
N ASP A 16 -27.89 -17.83 -19.29
CA ASP A 16 -28.16 -18.82 -18.26
C ASP A 16 -27.37 -20.11 -18.59
N VAL A 17 -27.29 -21.01 -17.61
CA VAL A 17 -27.01 -22.45 -17.73
C VAL A 17 -25.54 -22.89 -17.91
N ALA A 18 -24.97 -23.49 -16.84
CA ALA A 18 -24.78 -24.95 -16.79
C ALA A 18 -24.17 -25.41 -15.45
N ARG A 19 -25.04 -25.96 -14.59
CA ARG A 19 -24.70 -26.87 -13.50
C ARG A 19 -24.04 -28.13 -14.06
N HIS A 20 -22.90 -28.54 -13.48
CA HIS A 20 -22.52 -29.95 -13.42
C HIS A 20 -22.41 -30.36 -11.96
N GLY A 21 -23.20 -31.38 -11.63
CA GLY A 21 -23.14 -32.05 -10.34
C GLY A 21 -22.43 -33.40 -10.43
N GLN A 22 -22.40 -34.01 -9.25
CA GLN A 22 -22.12 -35.41 -8.90
C GLN A 22 -20.67 -35.68 -8.41
N CYS A 23 -20.38 -35.99 -7.14
CA CYS A 23 -20.84 -36.97 -6.13
C CYS A 23 -20.11 -38.34 -6.16
N LEU A 24 -19.55 -38.70 -4.99
CA LEU A 24 -19.18 -40.03 -4.43
C LEU A 24 -17.89 -40.65 -5.00
N THR A 25 -17.00 -41.30 -4.23
CA THR A 25 -17.20 -42.47 -3.34
C THR A 25 -15.99 -42.59 -2.34
N THR A 26 -16.22 -42.79 -1.03
CA THR A 26 -16.11 -44.03 -0.20
C THR A 26 -14.73 -44.51 0.30
N GLY A 27 -14.67 -44.80 1.62
CA GLY A 27 -13.77 -45.78 2.26
C GLY A 27 -12.68 -45.14 3.14
N GLY A 28 -12.59 -45.25 4.46
CA GLY A 28 -13.12 -46.22 5.42
C GLY A 28 -12.01 -47.14 5.93
N SER A 29 -11.51 -46.95 7.16
CA SER A 29 -11.14 -48.00 8.15
C SER A 29 -10.39 -47.46 9.37
N SER A 30 -10.76 -48.02 10.53
CA SER A 30 -10.35 -47.69 11.91
C SER A 30 -9.11 -48.52 12.39
N PRO A 31 -8.91 -48.90 13.69
CA PRO A 31 -8.12 -48.17 14.70
C PRO A 31 -7.05 -49.00 15.50
N SER A 32 -6.24 -48.30 16.32
CA SER A 32 -5.57 -48.72 17.60
C SER A 32 -4.44 -49.79 17.55
N PRO A 33 -3.68 -50.10 18.65
CA PRO A 33 -3.57 -49.54 20.01
C PRO A 33 -2.11 -49.25 20.48
N GLY A 34 -1.95 -48.75 21.71
CA GLY A 34 -0.69 -48.20 22.24
C GLY A 34 0.32 -49.17 22.88
N ARG A 35 1.34 -48.59 23.52
CA ARG A 35 2.10 -49.24 24.60
C ARG A 35 2.87 -48.21 25.46
N LYS A 36 2.96 -48.54 26.76
CA LYS A 36 3.52 -47.76 27.86
C LYS A 36 5.06 -47.93 27.98
N VAL A 37 5.68 -46.88 28.54
CA VAL A 37 6.95 -46.70 29.29
C VAL A 37 7.73 -47.95 29.79
N PRO A 38 9.06 -47.80 30.00
CA PRO A 38 9.54 -47.61 31.38
C PRO A 38 10.62 -46.51 31.59
N ARG A 39 10.72 -46.14 32.87
CA ARG A 39 11.62 -45.17 33.52
C ARG A 39 13.05 -45.72 33.67
N THR A 40 14.04 -44.84 33.51
CA THR A 40 15.37 -44.81 34.15
C THR A 40 16.09 -43.59 33.56
N GLY A 41 16.78 -42.70 34.25
CA GLY A 41 17.18 -42.56 35.64
C GLY A 41 17.95 -41.22 35.75
N LEU A 42 17.98 -40.68 36.98
CA LEU A 42 18.83 -39.61 37.49
C LEU A 42 19.90 -39.00 36.55
N LEU A 43 19.92 -37.68 36.46
CA LEU A 43 21.04 -36.88 36.99
C LEU A 43 20.59 -35.43 37.21
N ARG A 44 20.60 -35.09 38.49
CA ARG A 44 20.29 -33.79 39.10
C ARG A 44 21.54 -32.91 38.97
N GLN A 45 21.53 -31.92 38.10
CA GLN A 45 22.53 -30.85 38.11
C GLN A 45 21.89 -29.63 38.76
N GLN A 46 22.44 -29.24 39.90
CA GLN A 46 22.00 -28.12 40.73
C GLN A 46 22.55 -26.82 40.14
N SER A 47 21.67 -25.87 39.83
CA SER A 47 22.04 -24.49 39.53
C SER A 47 22.37 -23.75 40.83
N PRO A 48 23.46 -22.97 40.91
CA PRO A 48 23.73 -22.11 42.06
C PRO A 48 22.76 -20.93 42.07
N GLN A 49 21.95 -20.87 43.12
CA GLN A 49 21.13 -19.73 43.50
C GLN A 49 22.03 -18.56 43.94
N TRP A 50 22.12 -17.50 43.14
CA TRP A 50 22.67 -16.23 43.60
C TRP A 50 21.58 -15.49 44.38
N HIS A 51 21.73 -15.45 45.70
CA HIS A 51 20.94 -14.57 46.56
C HIS A 51 21.58 -13.18 46.53
N CYS A 52 20.86 -12.19 46.02
CA CYS A 52 21.20 -10.79 46.25
C CYS A 52 20.62 -10.38 47.61
N SER A 53 21.47 -10.14 48.60
CA SER A 53 21.07 -9.46 49.84
C SER A 53 21.28 -7.95 49.67
N GLU A 54 20.19 -7.21 49.78
CA GLU A 54 20.17 -5.75 49.90
C GLU A 54 20.79 -5.36 51.25
N ASP A 55 22.08 -5.03 51.28
CA ASP A 55 22.72 -4.15 52.27
C ASP A 55 24.24 -4.18 52.11
N SER A 56 24.78 -3.38 51.16
CA SER A 56 26.22 -3.08 51.12
C SER A 56 26.50 -1.67 50.60
N PRO A 57 27.17 -0.80 51.38
CA PRO A 57 27.31 0.62 51.10
C PRO A 57 28.59 0.92 50.32
N ALA A 58 28.63 0.52 49.04
CA ALA A 58 29.75 0.87 48.16
C ALA A 58 29.24 1.09 46.74
N CYS A 59 28.70 2.29 46.48
CA CYS A 59 28.79 3.02 45.21
C CYS A 59 27.96 4.31 45.32
N ARG A 60 28.51 5.30 46.04
CA ARG A 60 28.05 6.69 45.99
C ARG A 60 29.17 7.53 45.38
N SER A 61 28.80 8.33 44.39
CA SER A 61 29.54 9.40 43.71
C SER A 61 30.82 9.03 42.93
N ASN A 62 30.83 9.31 41.63
CA ASN A 62 31.54 10.51 41.16
C ASN A 62 31.04 10.93 39.76
N GLN A 63 30.70 12.21 39.64
CA GLN A 63 30.42 12.88 38.38
C GLN A 63 31.74 13.30 37.71
N GLN A 64 31.72 13.30 36.38
CA GLN A 64 32.58 14.03 35.44
C GLN A 64 33.96 13.42 35.10
N GLY A 65 34.02 12.94 33.85
CA GLY A 65 35.26 12.59 33.14
C GLY A 65 34.92 12.12 31.73
N LYS A 66 34.88 13.06 30.78
CA LYS A 66 34.62 12.84 29.35
C LYS A 66 35.50 11.71 28.80
N THR A 67 34.90 10.63 28.33
CA THR A 67 35.44 9.83 27.23
C THR A 67 34.32 9.67 26.21
N LEU A 68 34.50 10.28 25.04
CA LEU A 68 33.66 10.07 23.87
C LEU A 68 33.83 8.61 23.45
N ARG A 69 33.04 7.72 24.06
CA ARG A 69 32.79 6.37 23.58
C ARG A 69 31.58 6.49 22.68
N GLN A 70 31.88 6.80 21.43
CA GLN A 70 31.08 6.47 20.27
C GLN A 70 30.47 5.07 20.50
N ARG A 71 29.19 5.06 20.84
CA ARG A 71 28.34 3.88 20.92
C ARG A 71 27.01 4.28 20.33
N ASP A 72 26.88 3.83 19.09
CA ASP A 72 25.65 3.27 18.56
C ASP A 72 24.58 4.34 18.31
N LEU A 73 24.92 5.21 17.34
CA LEU A 73 23.92 5.64 16.37
C LEU A 73 23.37 4.36 15.72
N ASP A 74 22.29 3.81 16.28
CA ASP A 74 21.33 3.01 15.52
C ASP A 74 20.52 3.97 14.60
N LEU A 75 21.26 4.73 13.77
CA LEU A 75 20.70 5.23 12.52
C LEU A 75 20.39 3.99 11.71
N HIS A 76 19.10 3.75 11.55
CA HIS A 76 18.58 2.72 10.68
C HIS A 76 19.29 2.87 9.34
N THR A 77 20.17 1.93 9.04
CA THR A 77 20.83 1.82 7.74
C THR A 77 19.81 1.23 6.77
N GLU A 78 18.74 1.98 6.53
CA GLU A 78 17.70 1.75 5.51
C GLU A 78 17.46 3.06 4.73
N ASP A 79 18.38 4.03 4.83
CA ASP A 79 18.16 5.43 4.43
C ASP A 79 19.33 5.95 3.55
N ILE A 80 19.83 5.12 2.63
CA ILE A 80 20.97 5.50 1.76
C ILE A 80 20.71 5.33 0.25
N MET A 81 19.50 4.93 -0.15
CA MET A 81 18.99 5.09 -1.52
C MET A 81 17.49 5.41 -1.34
N GLY A 82 16.96 6.38 -2.08
CA GLY A 82 15.61 6.94 -1.90
C GLY A 82 14.50 5.90 -1.68
N ALA A 83 13.38 6.32 -1.07
CA ALA A 83 12.26 5.42 -0.87
C ALA A 83 11.88 4.82 -2.23
N TRP A 84 11.99 3.49 -2.33
CA TRP A 84 11.66 2.73 -3.53
C TRP A 84 10.78 1.56 -3.14
N GLY A 85 9.56 1.53 -3.68
CA GLY A 85 8.59 0.47 -3.47
C GLY A 85 7.49 0.52 -4.52
N HIS A 86 6.75 -0.58 -4.66
CA HIS A 86 5.71 -0.75 -5.69
C HIS A 86 4.38 -0.07 -5.35
N GLU A 87 4.27 0.45 -4.13
CA GLU A 87 3.10 1.19 -3.66
C GLU A 87 3.17 2.66 -4.11
N PRO A 88 2.03 3.32 -4.38
CA PRO A 88 1.99 4.66 -4.98
C PRO A 88 2.77 5.74 -4.21
N PHE A 89 2.88 5.62 -2.89
CA PHE A 89 3.56 6.58 -2.00
C PHE A 89 4.92 6.08 -1.49
N SER A 90 5.44 4.99 -2.06
CA SER A 90 6.76 4.46 -1.69
C SER A 90 7.91 5.02 -2.53
N ASN A 91 7.64 5.98 -3.41
CA ASN A 91 8.64 6.65 -4.23
C ASN A 91 8.89 8.09 -3.73
N ASP A 92 10.16 8.52 -3.67
CA ASP A 92 10.50 9.88 -3.20
C ASP A 92 9.81 10.99 -4.02
N HIS A 93 9.78 10.88 -5.35
CA HIS A 93 9.14 11.89 -6.20
C HIS A 93 7.62 11.95 -5.99
N ALA A 94 7.00 10.81 -5.69
CA ALA A 94 5.60 10.76 -5.32
C ALA A 94 5.33 11.45 -3.98
N MET A 95 6.23 11.29 -3.01
CA MET A 95 6.11 11.92 -1.69
C MET A 95 6.37 13.42 -1.74
N ASP A 96 7.36 13.87 -2.51
CA ASP A 96 7.62 15.29 -2.75
C ASP A 96 6.40 15.96 -3.40
N TRP A 97 5.84 15.35 -4.44
CA TRP A 97 4.61 15.83 -5.07
C TRP A 97 3.42 15.86 -4.10
N LEU A 98 3.27 14.83 -3.25
CA LEU A 98 2.20 14.82 -2.25
C LEU A 98 2.32 16.01 -1.30
N HIS A 99 3.53 16.32 -0.83
CA HIS A 99 3.74 17.49 0.02
C HIS A 99 3.35 18.80 -0.67
N GLU A 100 3.71 18.97 -1.94
CA GLU A 100 3.28 20.13 -2.73
C GLU A 100 1.76 20.20 -2.92
N MET A 101 1.12 19.05 -3.15
CA MET A 101 -0.33 18.96 -3.31
C MET A 101 -1.06 19.37 -2.01
N LEU A 102 -0.63 18.84 -0.86
CA LEU A 102 -1.28 19.11 0.42
C LEU A 102 -1.15 20.58 0.87
N ASP A 103 -0.09 21.28 0.42
CA ASP A 103 0.12 22.71 0.66
C ASP A 103 -0.59 23.61 -0.35
N ALA A 104 -1.12 23.07 -1.45
CA ALA A 104 -1.80 23.83 -2.49
C ALA A 104 -3.21 24.29 -2.05
N GLU A 105 -3.62 25.47 -2.52
CA GLU A 105 -4.97 26.01 -2.27
C GLU A 105 -6.02 25.51 -3.29
N ASP A 106 -5.58 24.93 -4.39
CA ASP A 106 -6.41 24.46 -5.49
C ASP A 106 -5.97 23.07 -6.00
N ASP A 107 -6.64 22.59 -7.04
CA ASP A 107 -6.38 21.27 -7.63
C ASP A 107 -5.46 21.30 -8.86
N GLU A 108 -4.70 22.38 -9.06
CA GLU A 108 -3.72 22.49 -10.14
C GLU A 108 -2.68 21.36 -10.12
N PRO A 109 -2.07 20.98 -8.96
CA PRO A 109 -1.10 19.89 -8.92
C PRO A 109 -1.68 18.53 -9.34
N LEU A 110 -2.98 18.30 -9.11
CA LEU A 110 -3.67 17.10 -9.58
C LEU A 110 -3.89 17.13 -11.09
N ILE A 111 -4.28 18.28 -11.63
CA ILE A 111 -4.50 18.45 -13.06
C ILE A 111 -3.20 18.26 -13.83
N GLU A 112 -2.09 18.80 -13.34
CA GLU A 112 -0.78 18.64 -13.98
C GLU A 112 -0.33 17.18 -13.93
N ALA A 113 -0.28 16.58 -12.73
CA ALA A 113 0.18 15.20 -12.54
C ALA A 113 -0.60 14.18 -13.38
N LEU A 114 -1.93 14.30 -13.43
CA LEU A 114 -2.79 13.35 -14.15
C LEU A 114 -2.89 13.71 -15.63
N GLY A 115 -2.99 14.99 -15.95
CA GLY A 115 -3.23 15.49 -17.30
C GLY A 115 -2.03 15.29 -18.24
N GLU A 116 -0.81 15.48 -17.73
CA GLU A 116 0.41 15.25 -18.50
C GLU A 116 0.49 13.80 -18.98
N ILE A 117 0.29 12.84 -18.06
CA ILE A 117 0.34 11.42 -18.39
C ILE A 117 -0.87 10.98 -19.21
N ALA A 118 -2.09 11.33 -18.81
CA ALA A 118 -3.30 10.88 -19.51
C ALA A 118 -3.44 11.51 -20.92
N GLY A 119 -2.83 12.68 -21.14
CA GLY A 119 -2.80 13.38 -22.41
C GLY A 119 -1.63 13.00 -23.33
N ALA A 120 -0.65 12.24 -22.84
CA ALA A 120 0.51 11.81 -23.61
C ALA A 120 0.12 10.92 -24.79
N GLU A 121 0.86 11.03 -25.90
CA GLU A 121 0.58 10.21 -27.09
C GLU A 121 0.82 8.71 -26.79
N PRO A 122 0.12 7.78 -27.47
CA PRO A 122 0.22 6.35 -27.15
C PRO A 122 1.62 5.76 -27.30
N ASP A 123 2.47 6.33 -28.16
CA ASP A 123 3.86 5.91 -28.43
C ASP A 123 4.91 6.78 -27.74
N GLU A 124 4.48 7.79 -26.98
CA GLU A 124 5.37 8.63 -26.17
C GLU A 124 5.98 7.80 -25.03
N TYR A 125 7.26 8.00 -24.75
CA TYR A 125 7.93 7.30 -23.66
C TYR A 125 7.85 8.15 -22.39
N LEU A 126 7.31 7.59 -21.31
CA LEU A 126 7.10 8.31 -20.06
C LEU A 126 8.28 8.11 -19.10
N ASP A 127 8.72 9.21 -18.49
CA ASP A 127 9.73 9.21 -17.43
C ASP A 127 9.22 8.54 -16.15
N ALA A 128 10.11 7.87 -15.41
CA ALA A 128 9.75 7.15 -14.20
C ALA A 128 9.20 8.05 -13.09
N ASP A 129 9.69 9.29 -12.99
CA ASP A 129 9.28 10.24 -11.95
C ASP A 129 7.85 10.71 -12.23
N LEU A 130 7.57 11.07 -13.48
CA LEU A 130 6.21 11.45 -13.92
C LEU A 130 5.22 10.29 -13.73
N GLY A 131 5.64 9.07 -14.07
CA GLY A 131 4.84 7.87 -13.83
C GLY A 131 4.53 7.68 -12.34
N SER A 132 5.52 7.87 -11.48
CA SER A 132 5.36 7.72 -10.02
C SER A 132 4.42 8.77 -9.43
N ILE A 133 4.58 10.03 -9.85
CA ILE A 133 3.71 11.16 -9.46
C ILE A 133 2.26 10.90 -9.89
N ALA A 134 2.03 10.46 -11.12
CA ALA A 134 0.69 10.18 -11.61
C ALA A 134 0.01 9.02 -10.86
N LEU A 135 0.75 8.00 -10.44
CA LEU A 135 0.21 6.91 -9.62
C LEU A 135 -0.14 7.40 -8.20
N ALA A 136 0.67 8.26 -7.61
CA ALA A 136 0.37 8.88 -6.32
C ALA A 136 -0.88 9.77 -6.38
N ALA A 137 -1.00 10.58 -7.43
CA ALA A 137 -2.18 11.39 -7.69
C ALA A 137 -3.44 10.53 -7.87
N ALA A 138 -3.34 9.44 -8.63
CA ALA A 138 -4.44 8.50 -8.80
C ALA A 138 -4.81 7.82 -7.47
N ALA A 139 -3.84 7.49 -6.61
CA ALA A 139 -4.08 6.91 -5.30
C ALA A 139 -4.77 7.90 -4.33
N LEU A 140 -4.43 9.19 -4.39
CA LEU A 140 -5.14 10.25 -3.67
C LEU A 140 -6.61 10.30 -4.10
N ILE A 141 -6.88 10.34 -5.41
CA ILE A 141 -8.27 10.33 -5.90
C ILE A 141 -9.00 9.05 -5.47
N ALA A 142 -8.36 7.89 -5.52
CA ALA A 142 -8.96 6.65 -5.01
C ALA A 142 -9.31 6.73 -3.51
N ALA A 143 -8.46 7.38 -2.70
CA ALA A 143 -8.70 7.60 -1.28
C ALA A 143 -9.90 8.53 -1.04
N LEU A 144 -10.05 9.60 -1.84
CA LEU A 144 -11.25 10.48 -1.80
C LEU A 144 -12.54 9.70 -2.09
N GLY A 145 -12.49 8.68 -2.95
CA GLY A 145 -13.60 7.77 -3.22
C GLY A 145 -13.92 6.79 -2.08
N GLY A 146 -13.23 6.88 -0.94
CA GLY A 146 -13.41 6.02 0.22
C GLY A 146 -12.73 4.66 0.11
N SER A 147 -11.80 4.47 -0.84
CA SER A 147 -11.03 3.23 -0.90
C SER A 147 -9.94 3.21 0.18
N ALA A 148 -9.96 2.15 0.98
CA ALA A 148 -8.88 1.85 1.91
C ALA A 148 -7.73 1.15 1.15
N LEU A 149 -6.91 1.94 0.46
CA LEU A 149 -5.61 1.45 -0.01
C LEU A 149 -4.75 1.12 1.22
N THR A 150 -3.95 0.06 1.11
CA THR A 150 -3.28 -0.56 2.27
C THR A 150 -2.28 0.38 2.96
N GLN A 151 -1.73 1.36 2.23
CA GLN A 151 -0.64 2.22 2.71
C GLN A 151 -0.83 3.68 2.29
N LEU A 152 -1.82 4.37 2.89
CA LEU A 152 -1.95 5.83 2.75
C LEU A 152 -1.04 6.55 3.76
N PRO A 153 -0.31 7.60 3.35
CA PRO A 153 0.42 8.47 4.27
C PRO A 153 -0.51 9.15 5.28
N GLU A 154 -0.06 9.28 6.53
CA GLU A 154 -0.84 9.90 7.61
C GLU A 154 -1.27 11.33 7.26
N ALA A 155 -0.36 12.13 6.69
CA ALA A 155 -0.65 13.50 6.26
C ALA A 155 -1.79 13.57 5.22
N LEU A 156 -1.89 12.59 4.32
CA LEU A 156 -2.99 12.54 3.36
C LEU A 156 -4.31 12.18 4.06
N VAL A 157 -4.30 11.25 5.00
CA VAL A 157 -5.50 10.88 5.76
C VAL A 157 -6.01 12.08 6.56
N GLU A 158 -5.13 12.79 7.27
CA GLU A 158 -5.47 14.01 8.01
C GLU A 158 -6.04 15.09 7.08
N TRP A 159 -5.42 15.30 5.92
CA TRP A 159 -5.91 16.27 4.94
C TRP A 159 -7.31 15.93 4.42
N ILE A 160 -7.59 14.65 4.12
CA ILE A 160 -8.93 14.20 3.69
C ILE A 160 -9.96 14.41 4.80
N ASP A 161 -9.61 14.09 6.05
CA ASP A 161 -10.52 14.23 7.20
C ASP A 161 -10.88 15.70 7.49
N ASP A 162 -10.02 16.64 7.10
CA ASP A 162 -10.24 18.09 7.22
C ASP A 162 -11.11 18.68 6.09
N GLN A 163 -11.34 17.94 4.99
CA GLN A 163 -12.16 18.43 3.87
C GLN A 163 -13.67 18.25 4.09
N ASP A 164 -14.44 19.19 3.54
CA ASP A 164 -15.90 19.02 3.43
C ASP A 164 -16.25 17.88 2.47
N GLY A 165 -17.24 17.05 2.84
CA GLY A 165 -17.65 15.91 2.00
C GLY A 165 -18.14 16.29 0.59
N GLU A 166 -18.65 17.51 0.41
CA GLU A 166 -19.02 18.04 -0.92
C GLU A 166 -17.77 18.30 -1.78
N VAL A 167 -16.70 18.86 -1.19
CA VAL A 167 -15.40 19.08 -1.85
C VAL A 167 -14.76 17.76 -2.24
N ILE A 168 -14.78 16.77 -1.32
CA ILE A 168 -14.29 15.41 -1.59
C ILE A 168 -15.00 14.80 -2.80
N THR A 169 -16.34 14.92 -2.84
CA THR A 169 -17.15 14.36 -3.92
C THR A 169 -16.87 15.06 -5.24
N GLU A 170 -16.76 16.40 -5.24
CA GLU A 170 -16.47 17.19 -6.44
C GLU A 170 -15.08 16.84 -7.02
N LEU A 171 -14.05 16.80 -6.17
CA LEU A 171 -12.69 16.43 -6.59
C LEU A 171 -12.63 15.01 -7.15
N TYR A 172 -13.30 14.06 -6.48
CA TYR A 172 -13.37 12.68 -6.94
C TYR A 172 -14.03 12.58 -8.32
N GLU A 173 -15.25 13.11 -8.47
CA GLU A 173 -16.00 13.01 -9.72
C GLU A 173 -15.28 13.72 -10.88
N LYS A 174 -14.60 14.85 -10.59
CA LYS A 174 -13.82 15.61 -11.57
C LYS A 174 -12.62 14.81 -12.08
N HIS A 175 -11.88 14.14 -11.20
CA HIS A 175 -10.56 13.59 -11.53
C HIS A 175 -10.48 12.07 -11.66
N ALA A 176 -11.45 11.29 -11.15
CA ALA A 176 -11.42 9.83 -11.23
C ALA A 176 -11.30 9.30 -12.67
N PRO A 177 -11.96 9.87 -13.70
CA PRO A 177 -11.80 9.40 -15.07
C PRO A 177 -10.38 9.59 -15.63
N VAL A 178 -9.76 10.75 -15.35
CA VAL A 178 -8.39 11.04 -15.82
C VAL A 178 -7.34 10.27 -15.03
N ALA A 179 -7.56 10.07 -13.72
CA ALA A 179 -6.73 9.22 -12.88
C ALA A 179 -6.66 7.79 -13.42
N ARG A 180 -7.80 7.20 -13.80
CA ARG A 180 -7.84 5.88 -14.42
C ARG A 180 -7.08 5.81 -15.73
N ALA A 181 -7.23 6.83 -16.58
CA ALA A 181 -6.51 6.90 -17.85
C ALA A 181 -4.99 6.98 -17.63
N ALA A 182 -4.56 7.76 -16.64
CA ALA A 182 -3.15 7.88 -16.28
C ALA A 182 -2.58 6.53 -15.80
N VAL A 183 -3.27 5.81 -14.90
CA VAL A 183 -2.80 4.49 -14.42
C VAL A 183 -2.63 3.50 -15.57
N VAL A 184 -3.62 3.42 -16.48
CA VAL A 184 -3.51 2.56 -17.68
C VAL A 184 -2.33 2.96 -18.56
N ARG A 185 -2.07 4.28 -18.66
CA ARG A 185 -1.01 4.81 -19.51
C ARG A 185 0.38 4.56 -18.95
N VAL A 186 0.57 4.65 -17.62
CA VAL A 186 1.85 4.36 -16.95
C VAL A 186 2.28 2.90 -17.14
N ARG A 187 1.33 1.96 -17.27
CA ARG A 187 1.64 0.53 -17.47
C ARG A 187 2.39 0.21 -18.75
N VAL A 188 2.35 1.10 -19.74
CA VAL A 188 2.83 0.81 -21.10
C VAL A 188 3.75 1.92 -21.56
N ASN A 189 4.89 1.55 -22.15
CA ASN A 189 5.84 2.49 -22.74
C ASN A 189 6.26 3.60 -21.75
N SER A 190 6.67 3.17 -20.55
CA SER A 190 7.20 4.04 -19.50
C SER A 190 8.47 3.42 -18.93
N GLU A 191 9.39 4.28 -18.50
CA GLU A 191 10.58 3.89 -17.77
C GLU A 191 10.22 3.15 -16.48
N LEU A 192 9.16 3.61 -15.78
CA LEU A 192 8.69 2.95 -14.57
C LEU A 192 8.28 1.49 -14.82
N ALA A 193 7.58 1.21 -15.94
CA ALA A 193 7.21 -0.15 -16.30
C ALA A 193 8.45 -1.02 -16.60
N GLU A 194 9.43 -0.49 -17.34
CA GLU A 194 10.68 -1.19 -17.63
C GLU A 194 11.47 -1.50 -16.34
N LEU A 195 11.57 -0.54 -15.42
CA LEU A 195 12.23 -0.72 -14.12
C LEU A 195 11.58 -1.84 -13.30
N TRP A 196 10.24 -1.89 -13.26
CA TRP A 196 9.54 -2.95 -12.52
C TRP A 196 9.62 -4.30 -13.23
N GLU A 197 9.55 -4.36 -14.56
CA GLU A 197 9.71 -5.58 -15.34
C GLU A 197 11.08 -6.25 -15.13
N GLU A 198 12.12 -5.45 -14.90
CA GLU A 198 13.48 -5.94 -14.61
C GLU A 198 13.68 -6.35 -13.14
N SER A 199 12.70 -6.07 -12.26
CA SER A 199 12.77 -6.36 -10.83
C SER A 199 12.11 -7.70 -10.45
N ASP A 200 12.41 -8.20 -9.24
CA ASP A 200 11.74 -9.37 -8.67
C ASP A 200 10.27 -9.08 -8.24
N ASP A 201 9.90 -7.80 -8.14
CA ASP A 201 8.60 -7.33 -7.63
C ASP A 201 7.63 -6.88 -8.73
N ALA A 202 7.94 -7.16 -10.01
CA ALA A 202 7.09 -6.82 -11.17
C ALA A 202 5.61 -7.19 -10.97
N ARG A 203 5.37 -8.37 -10.38
CA ARG A 203 4.02 -8.87 -10.10
C ARG A 203 3.31 -8.06 -9.02
N ALA A 204 4.03 -7.66 -7.97
CA ALA A 204 3.48 -6.87 -6.88
C ALA A 204 3.09 -5.47 -7.38
N TRP A 205 3.92 -4.86 -8.22
CA TRP A 205 3.60 -3.60 -8.89
C TRP A 205 2.38 -3.70 -9.81
N LEU A 206 2.31 -4.71 -10.69
CA LEU A 206 1.12 -4.88 -11.52
C LEU A 206 -0.16 -5.07 -10.70
N GLN A 207 -0.06 -5.76 -9.56
CA GLN A 207 -1.17 -5.93 -8.62
C GLN A 207 -1.56 -4.60 -7.95
N SER A 208 -0.62 -3.77 -7.51
CA SER A 208 -0.94 -2.48 -6.90
C SER A 208 -1.68 -1.57 -7.88
N LEU A 209 -1.30 -1.60 -9.16
CA LEU A 209 -2.01 -0.89 -10.21
C LEU A 209 -3.43 -1.47 -10.47
N ASP A 210 -3.59 -2.80 -10.42
CA ASP A 210 -4.92 -3.42 -10.59
C ASP A 210 -5.86 -3.02 -9.45
N GLU A 211 -5.34 -3.00 -8.22
CA GLU A 211 -6.07 -2.55 -7.03
C GLU A 211 -6.45 -1.07 -7.13
N LEU A 212 -5.55 -0.24 -7.66
CA LEU A 212 -5.78 1.18 -7.88
C LEU A 212 -6.85 1.44 -8.94
N GLU A 213 -6.78 0.76 -10.09
CA GLU A 213 -7.82 0.87 -11.13
C GLU A 213 -9.19 0.40 -10.61
N ALA A 214 -9.21 -0.69 -9.83
CA ALA A 214 -10.42 -1.18 -9.21
C ALA A 214 -11.01 -0.15 -8.23
N ALA A 215 -10.17 0.47 -7.39
CA ALA A 215 -10.58 1.50 -6.44
C ALA A 215 -11.26 2.69 -7.14
N LEU A 216 -10.69 3.17 -8.25
CA LEU A 216 -11.22 4.28 -9.03
C LEU A 216 -12.50 3.94 -9.83
N SER A 217 -12.80 2.66 -10.03
CA SER A 217 -14.01 2.20 -10.74
C SER A 217 -15.21 1.96 -9.84
N ARG A 218 -15.01 1.90 -8.50
CA ARG A 218 -16.04 1.45 -7.55
C ARG A 218 -16.95 2.55 -7.03
N ALA A 219 -16.67 3.81 -7.32
CA ALA A 219 -17.51 4.93 -6.91
C ALA A 219 -18.32 5.55 -8.07
N GLU A 220 -18.57 4.77 -9.14
CA GLU A 220 -19.62 5.04 -10.15
C GLU A 220 -21.00 4.51 -9.71
#